data_AF-L1MIU7-F1
#
_entry.id   AF-L1MIU7-F1
#
_cell.length_a   1.000
_cell.length_b   1.000
_cell.length_c   1.000
_cell.angle_alpha   90.00
_cell.angle_beta   90.00
_cell.angle_gamma   90.00
#
_symmetry.space_group_name_H-M   'P 1'
#
loop_
_entity.id
_entity.type
_entity.pdbx_description
1 polymer ?
#
loop_
_entity_poly.entity_id
_entity_poly.type
_entity_poly.pdbx_seq_one_letter_code
_entity_poly.pdbx_strand_id
1 'polypeptide(L)'
;MIAAACIIFATTMGIAHLAGVKGISEDSSGDTWWANIILAFGLGFLLQAIPEEIIFRGWLIPSLGNTKLAVALSVVTFGAIHIVSQGGQQNLVERFIYLIMPLGFAFSAAIVRLASHSVWAAIGVHGGLHISGTIMFFLPNESSPLQWTLLGVLWVLVGIIVNWRYKVLKNLA
;
A
#
# COMPACT_ATOMS: atom_id res chain seq x y z
N MET A 1 1.38 -11.65 -2.44
CA MET A 1 0.94 -10.25 -2.34
C MET A 1 1.59 -9.36 -3.41
N ILE A 2 2.88 -9.52 -3.73
CA ILE A 2 3.53 -8.81 -4.84
C ILE A 2 2.77 -8.93 -6.18
N ALA A 3 2.39 -10.14 -6.59
CA ALA A 3 1.60 -10.32 -7.82
C ALA A 3 0.27 -9.55 -7.82
N ALA A 4 -0.45 -9.54 -6.69
CA ALA A 4 -1.68 -8.75 -6.54
C ALA A 4 -1.38 -7.24 -6.61
N ALA A 5 -0.30 -6.79 -5.97
CA ALA A 5 0.15 -5.40 -6.04
C ALA A 5 0.51 -4.99 -7.47
N CYS A 6 1.20 -5.84 -8.23
CA CYS A 6 1.49 -5.62 -9.66
C CYS A 6 0.21 -5.49 -10.50
N ILE A 7 -0.79 -6.34 -10.27
CA ILE A 7 -2.08 -6.25 -10.98
C ILE A 7 -2.79 -4.94 -10.64
N ILE A 8 -2.81 -4.56 -9.35
CA ILE A 8 -3.39 -3.31 -8.89
C ILE A 8 -2.70 -2.13 -9.58
N PHE A 9 -1.37 -2.06 -9.54
CA PHE A 9 -0.62 -1.00 -10.19
C PHE A 9 -0.84 -0.95 -11.71
N ALA A 10 -0.77 -2.09 -12.40
CA ALA A 10 -1.03 -2.15 -13.84
C ALA A 10 -2.44 -1.62 -14.17
N THR A 11 -3.43 -1.96 -13.34
CA THR A 11 -4.81 -1.49 -13.48
C THR A 11 -4.91 0.02 -13.26
N THR A 12 -4.30 0.55 -12.18
CA THR A 12 -4.37 1.98 -11.87
C THR A 12 -3.67 2.83 -12.93
N MET A 13 -2.50 2.40 -13.39
CA MET A 13 -1.77 3.08 -14.46
C MET A 13 -2.53 3.04 -15.78
N GLY A 14 -3.11 1.89 -16.15
CA GLY A 14 -3.94 1.77 -17.34
C GLY A 14 -5.12 2.74 -17.33
N ILE A 15 -5.84 2.83 -16.20
CA ILE A 15 -6.95 3.78 -16.03
C ILE A 15 -6.45 5.23 -16.09
N ALA A 16 -5.35 5.55 -15.38
CA ALA A 16 -4.81 6.90 -15.37
C ALA A 16 -4.36 7.35 -16.77
N HIS A 17 -3.71 6.47 -17.52
CA HIS A 17 -3.31 6.72 -18.90
C HIS A 17 -4.51 6.98 -19.82
N LEU A 18 -5.55 6.14 -19.73
CA LEU A 18 -6.81 6.33 -20.48
C LEU A 18 -7.54 7.63 -20.10
N ALA A 19 -7.39 8.09 -18.85
CA ALA A 19 -7.93 9.36 -18.37
C ALA A 19 -7.08 10.59 -18.79
N GLY A 20 -6.01 10.39 -19.56
CA GLY A 20 -5.14 11.47 -20.04
C GLY A 20 -4.13 11.99 -19.01
N VAL A 21 -3.90 11.27 -17.92
CA VAL A 21 -2.80 11.56 -16.98
C VAL A 21 -1.49 11.24 -17.70
N LYS A 22 -0.65 12.27 -17.89
CA LYS A 22 0.58 12.17 -18.68
C LYS A 22 1.76 11.73 -17.83
N GLY A 23 2.23 10.49 -18.02
CA GLY A 23 3.49 9.93 -17.49
C GLY A 23 4.75 10.64 -17.94
N ILE A 24 5.69 10.80 -17.01
CA ILE A 24 7.11 10.95 -17.17
C ILE A 24 7.59 9.52 -17.10
N SER A 25 7.97 8.97 -18.25
CA SER A 25 8.81 7.79 -18.25
C SER A 25 10.08 8.11 -17.49
N GLU A 26 10.34 7.45 -16.36
CA GLU A 26 11.68 7.47 -15.81
C GLU A 26 12.62 6.81 -16.83
N ASP A 27 13.65 7.55 -17.26
CA ASP A 27 14.77 7.07 -18.10
C ASP A 27 15.65 6.08 -17.30
N SER A 28 15.03 5.06 -16.70
CA SER A 28 15.71 3.98 -15.98
C SER A 28 16.15 2.84 -16.90
N SER A 29 15.96 2.99 -18.22
CA SER A 29 16.24 1.97 -19.24
C SER A 29 17.74 1.79 -19.57
N GLY A 30 18.64 2.10 -18.63
CA GLY A 30 20.09 1.86 -18.73
C GLY A 30 20.57 0.64 -17.94
N ASP A 31 21.90 0.45 -17.87
CA ASP A 31 22.57 -0.71 -17.22
C ASP A 31 22.40 -0.79 -15.68
N THR A 32 21.63 0.10 -15.06
CA THR A 32 21.48 0.23 -13.59
C THR A 32 20.15 -0.28 -13.04
N TRP A 33 19.28 -0.89 -13.87
CA TRP A 33 17.96 -1.40 -13.45
C TRP A 33 18.02 -2.38 -12.25
N TRP A 34 19.07 -3.21 -12.18
CA TRP A 34 19.26 -4.16 -11.08
C TRP A 34 19.52 -3.45 -9.74
N ALA A 35 20.20 -2.30 -9.77
CA ALA A 35 20.45 -1.49 -8.58
C ALA A 35 19.15 -0.87 -8.07
N ASN A 36 18.26 -0.43 -8.98
CA ASN A 36 16.94 0.09 -8.62
C ASN A 36 16.06 -0.98 -7.94
N ILE A 37 16.14 -2.25 -8.37
CA ILE A 37 15.43 -3.35 -7.71
C ILE A 37 15.97 -3.59 -6.30
N ILE A 38 17.31 -3.60 -6.12
CA ILE A 38 17.92 -3.76 -4.80
C ILE A 38 17.54 -2.60 -3.87
N LEU A 39 17.59 -1.36 -4.38
CA LEU A 39 17.18 -0.17 -3.64
C LEU A 39 15.71 -0.21 -3.25
N ALA A 40 14.82 -0.59 -4.17
CA ALA A 40 13.40 -0.73 -3.90
C ALA A 40 13.12 -1.80 -2.83
N PHE A 41 13.88 -2.90 -2.83
CA PHE A 41 13.78 -3.90 -1.77
C PHE A 41 14.27 -3.36 -0.43
N GLY A 42 15.42 -2.70 -0.41
CA GLY A 42 15.97 -2.08 0.80
C GLY A 42 15.01 -1.05 1.40
N LEU A 43 14.53 -0.12 0.59
CA LEU A 43 13.61 0.94 1.01
C LEU A 43 12.23 0.39 1.35
N GLY A 44 11.63 -0.37 0.42
CA GLY A 44 10.27 -0.85 0.54
C GLY A 44 10.07 -1.94 1.59
N PHE A 45 10.99 -2.90 1.71
CA PHE A 45 10.89 -3.97 2.71
C PHE A 45 11.63 -3.63 4.01
N LEU A 46 12.93 -3.33 3.95
CA LEU A 46 13.75 -3.23 5.16
C LEU A 46 13.49 -1.95 5.94
N LEU A 47 13.32 -0.82 5.25
CA LEU A 47 13.15 0.48 5.89
C LEU A 47 11.69 0.82 6.19
N GLN A 48 10.74 0.30 5.41
CA GLN A 48 9.32 0.63 5.51
C GLN A 48 8.46 -0.56 5.95
N ALA A 49 8.24 -1.54 5.09
CA ALA A 49 7.24 -2.58 5.36
C ALA A 49 7.50 -3.40 6.62
N ILE A 50 8.73 -3.87 6.84
CA ILE A 50 9.06 -4.66 8.03
C ILE A 50 8.85 -3.86 9.33
N PRO A 51 9.54 -2.72 9.55
CA PRO A 51 9.41 -2.00 10.81
C PRO A 51 7.99 -1.49 11.05
N GLU A 52 7.33 -0.93 10.02
CA GLU A 52 6.00 -0.37 10.18
C GLU A 52 4.96 -1.46 10.44
N GLU A 53 4.95 -2.56 9.69
CA GLU A 53 3.96 -3.62 9.91
C GLU A 53 4.19 -4.40 11.21
N ILE A 54 5.43 -4.53 11.68
CA ILE A 54 5.71 -5.07 13.03
C ILE A 54 5.04 -4.19 14.10
N ILE A 55 5.16 -2.87 14.01
CA ILE A 55 4.55 -1.94 14.97
C ILE A 55 3.02 -1.98 14.85
N PHE A 56 2.48 -1.73 13.67
CA PHE A 56 1.05 -1.48 13.50
C PHE A 56 0.21 -2.76 13.46
N ARG A 57 0.70 -3.85 12.86
CA ARG A 57 -0.06 -5.10 12.67
C ARG A 57 0.46 -6.23 13.55
N GLY A 58 1.77 -6.25 13.82
CA GLY A 58 2.41 -7.21 14.70
C GLY A 58 2.17 -6.92 16.19
N TRP A 59 2.28 -5.66 16.60
CA TRP A 59 2.23 -5.27 18.00
C TRP A 59 0.94 -4.55 18.41
N LEU A 60 0.55 -3.47 17.72
CA LEU A 60 -0.57 -2.62 18.14
C LEU A 60 -1.91 -3.38 18.13
N ILE A 61 -2.24 -4.07 17.04
CA ILE A 61 -3.53 -4.80 16.93
C ILE A 61 -3.66 -5.88 18.03
N PRO A 62 -2.66 -6.76 18.26
CA PRO A 62 -2.75 -7.75 19.33
C PRO A 62 -2.73 -7.15 20.73
N SER A 63 -1.96 -6.08 20.95
CA SER A 63 -1.89 -5.41 22.26
C SER A 63 -3.24 -4.81 22.69
N LEU A 64 -4.08 -4.47 21.71
CA LEU A 64 -5.45 -3.99 21.92
C LEU A 64 -6.51 -5.10 21.77
N GLY A 65 -6.09 -6.37 21.87
CA GLY A 65 -6.99 -7.54 21.93
C GLY A 65 -7.52 -8.04 20.59
N ASN A 66 -6.92 -7.66 19.45
CA ASN A 66 -7.42 -7.99 18.11
C ASN A 66 -8.90 -7.56 17.89
N THR A 67 -9.30 -6.40 18.41
CA THR A 67 -10.68 -5.89 18.25
C THR A 67 -10.87 -5.13 16.95
N LYS A 68 -12.13 -4.85 16.57
CA LYS A 68 -12.41 -3.94 15.44
C LYS A 68 -11.83 -2.55 15.68
N LEU A 69 -11.87 -2.09 16.92
CA LEU A 69 -11.27 -0.82 17.33
C LEU A 69 -9.74 -0.83 17.14
N ALA A 70 -9.07 -1.93 17.51
CA ALA A 70 -7.63 -2.10 17.30
C ALA A 70 -7.25 -1.99 15.81
N VAL A 71 -8.05 -2.62 14.92
CA VAL A 71 -7.89 -2.50 13.47
C VAL A 71 -8.07 -1.05 13.02
N ALA A 72 -9.15 -0.38 13.46
CA ALA A 72 -9.41 1.02 13.10
C ALA A 72 -8.27 1.95 13.56
N LEU A 73 -7.82 1.83 14.81
CA LEU A 73 -6.72 2.62 15.35
C LEU A 73 -5.40 2.38 14.60
N SER A 74 -5.09 1.12 14.28
CA SER A 74 -3.93 0.77 13.47
C SER A 74 -3.97 1.44 12.09
N VAL A 75 -5.11 1.36 11.39
CA VAL A 75 -5.28 1.94 10.06
C VAL A 75 -5.24 3.47 10.09
N VAL A 76 -5.99 4.10 11.00
CA VAL A 76 -6.09 5.57 11.07
C VAL A 76 -4.78 6.19 11.52
N THR A 77 -4.10 5.61 12.51
CA THR A 77 -2.81 6.12 12.99
C THR A 77 -1.74 5.99 11.90
N PHE A 78 -1.71 4.85 11.22
CA PHE A 78 -0.85 4.64 10.06
C PHE A 78 -1.12 5.66 8.95
N GLY A 79 -2.40 5.90 8.60
CA GLY A 79 -2.76 6.92 7.63
C GLY A 79 -2.37 8.32 8.07
N ALA A 80 -2.60 8.68 9.34
CA ALA A 80 -2.34 10.02 9.86
C ALA A 80 -0.86 10.41 9.78
N ILE A 81 0.07 9.48 10.07
CA ILE A 81 1.51 9.77 9.97
C ILE A 81 1.94 10.05 8.52
N HIS A 82 1.18 9.62 7.52
CA HIS A 82 1.47 9.86 6.10
C HIS A 82 1.06 11.25 5.61
N ILE A 83 0.48 12.11 6.44
CA ILE A 83 0.14 13.49 6.05
C ILE A 83 1.40 14.34 5.74
N VAL A 84 2.53 13.98 6.36
CA VAL A 84 3.83 14.65 6.16
C VAL A 84 4.69 13.96 5.09
N SER A 85 4.19 12.88 4.47
CA SER A 85 4.89 12.22 3.37
C SER A 85 5.09 13.16 2.17
N GLN A 86 6.10 12.86 1.37
CA GLN A 86 6.44 13.58 0.15
C GLN A 86 6.32 12.62 -1.04
N GLY A 87 5.09 12.22 -1.37
CA GLY A 87 4.79 11.28 -2.46
C GLY A 87 4.53 11.93 -3.82
N GLY A 88 4.77 13.23 -3.97
CA GLY A 88 4.47 14.00 -5.18
C GLY A 88 3.35 15.04 -5.02
N GLN A 89 2.75 15.15 -3.83
CA GLN A 89 1.73 16.15 -3.50
C GLN A 89 2.28 17.57 -3.61
N GLN A 90 1.58 18.46 -4.31
CA GLN A 90 1.97 19.86 -4.52
C GLN A 90 1.24 20.84 -3.61
N ASN A 91 0.11 20.45 -3.02
CA ASN A 91 -0.73 21.32 -2.21
C ASN A 91 -1.45 20.56 -1.07
N LEU A 92 -2.14 21.30 -0.20
CA LEU A 92 -2.83 20.75 0.96
C LEU A 92 -3.93 19.74 0.60
N VAL A 93 -4.68 19.99 -0.48
CA VAL A 93 -5.75 19.09 -0.92
C VAL A 93 -5.17 17.75 -1.34
N GLU A 94 -4.07 17.77 -2.11
CA GLU A 94 -3.37 16.57 -2.53
C GLU A 94 -2.77 15.79 -1.36
N ARG A 95 -2.35 16.46 -0.28
CA ARG A 95 -1.93 15.79 0.96
C ARG A 95 -3.04 14.97 1.59
N PHE A 96 -4.29 15.46 1.56
CA PHE A 96 -5.43 14.68 2.04
C PHE A 96 -5.84 13.57 1.06
N ILE A 97 -5.83 13.82 -0.25
CA ILE A 97 -6.12 12.79 -1.27
C ILE A 97 -5.09 11.66 -1.17
N TYR A 98 -3.83 11.99 -0.95
CA TYR A 98 -2.76 11.01 -0.81
C TYR A 98 -3.06 9.99 0.29
N LEU A 99 -3.72 10.39 1.39
CA LEU A 99 -4.06 9.50 2.51
C LEU A 99 -4.96 8.32 2.12
N ILE A 100 -5.70 8.42 1.01
CA ILE A 100 -6.54 7.32 0.51
C ILE A 100 -5.70 6.06 0.26
N MET A 101 -4.48 6.23 -0.29
CA MET A 101 -3.56 5.12 -0.56
C MET A 101 -3.08 4.41 0.72
N PRO A 102 -2.40 5.07 1.69
CA PRO A 102 -1.95 4.42 2.91
C PRO A 102 -3.11 3.87 3.72
N LEU A 103 -4.25 4.56 3.82
CA LEU A 103 -5.43 4.02 4.51
C LEU A 103 -5.95 2.73 3.86
N GLY A 104 -5.99 2.68 2.53
CA GLY A 104 -6.50 1.53 1.80
C GLY A 104 -5.62 0.28 1.96
N PHE A 105 -4.31 0.40 1.75
CA PHE A 105 -3.43 -0.75 1.93
C PHE A 105 -3.24 -1.10 3.41
N ALA A 106 -3.26 -0.11 4.32
CA ALA A 106 -3.26 -0.33 5.76
C ALA A 106 -4.41 -1.23 6.22
N PHE A 107 -5.61 -0.98 5.69
CA PHE A 107 -6.77 -1.82 5.96
C PHE A 107 -6.55 -3.24 5.42
N SER A 108 -6.12 -3.37 4.17
CA SER A 108 -5.77 -4.66 3.57
C SER A 108 -4.74 -5.43 4.40
N ALA A 109 -3.64 -4.79 4.80
CA ALA A 109 -2.57 -5.34 5.61
C ALA A 109 -3.10 -5.87 6.95
N ALA A 110 -3.96 -5.10 7.64
CA ALA A 110 -4.58 -5.53 8.89
C ALA A 110 -5.47 -6.77 8.69
N ILE A 111 -6.31 -6.78 7.66
CA ILE A 111 -7.21 -7.90 7.38
C ILE A 111 -6.42 -9.16 7.00
N VAL A 112 -5.42 -9.08 6.11
CA VAL A 112 -4.63 -10.26 5.72
C VAL A 112 -3.78 -10.78 6.89
N ARG A 113 -3.26 -9.90 7.75
CA ARG A 113 -2.56 -10.32 8.97
C ARG A 113 -3.48 -11.12 9.88
N LEU A 114 -4.71 -10.65 10.07
CA LEU A 114 -5.69 -11.34 10.92
C LEU A 114 -6.19 -12.65 10.29
N ALA A 115 -6.42 -12.67 8.99
CA ALA A 115 -6.85 -13.88 8.27
C ALA A 115 -5.78 -14.98 8.25
N SER A 116 -4.50 -14.59 8.14
CA SER A 116 -3.37 -15.52 8.06
C SER A 116 -2.69 -15.79 9.41
N HIS A 117 -3.04 -15.03 10.44
CA HIS A 117 -2.33 -14.99 11.73
C HIS A 117 -0.83 -14.69 11.60
N SER A 118 -0.41 -14.02 10.53
CA SER A 118 1.00 -13.77 10.22
C SER A 118 1.26 -12.31 9.86
N VAL A 119 2.19 -11.67 10.58
CA VAL A 119 2.65 -10.31 10.23
C VAL A 119 3.33 -10.28 8.86
N TRP A 120 3.93 -11.40 8.42
CA TRP A 120 4.54 -11.51 7.11
C TRP A 120 3.55 -11.32 5.96
N ALA A 121 2.27 -11.63 6.16
CA ALA A 121 1.24 -11.35 5.17
C ALA A 121 1.01 -9.83 5.00
N ALA A 122 1.01 -9.07 6.10
CA ALA A 122 0.95 -7.61 6.07
C ALA A 122 2.20 -6.99 5.46
N ILE A 123 3.38 -7.46 5.86
CA ILE A 123 4.68 -7.05 5.27
C ILE A 123 4.66 -7.30 3.76
N GLY A 124 4.09 -8.42 3.30
CA GLY A 124 3.95 -8.71 1.88
C GLY A 124 2.98 -7.78 1.13
N VAL A 125 1.94 -7.26 1.79
CA VAL A 125 1.05 -6.23 1.21
C VAL A 125 1.82 -4.92 1.05
N HIS A 126 2.43 -4.45 2.14
CA HIS A 126 3.12 -3.16 2.18
C HIS A 126 4.39 -3.18 1.30
N GLY A 127 5.31 -4.12 1.50
CA GLY A 127 6.50 -4.25 0.66
C GLY A 127 6.15 -4.60 -0.79
N GLY A 128 5.06 -5.31 -1.00
CA GLY A 128 4.51 -5.58 -2.33
C GLY A 128 4.11 -4.31 -3.08
N LEU A 129 3.46 -3.35 -2.40
CA LEU A 129 3.13 -2.04 -2.96
C LEU A 129 4.40 -1.35 -3.48
N HIS A 130 5.43 -1.22 -2.65
CA HIS A 130 6.69 -0.56 -3.02
C HIS A 130 7.41 -1.25 -4.18
N ILE A 131 7.59 -2.57 -4.10
CA ILE A 131 8.25 -3.33 -5.16
C ILE A 131 7.45 -3.27 -6.46
N SER A 132 6.12 -3.36 -6.40
CA SER A 132 5.30 -3.26 -7.60
C SER A 132 5.38 -1.88 -8.24
N GLY A 133 5.43 -0.80 -7.45
CA GLY A 133 5.71 0.54 -7.96
C GLY A 133 7.04 0.59 -8.73
N THR A 134 8.07 -0.10 -8.22
CA THR A 134 9.37 -0.17 -8.89
C THR A 134 9.39 -1.03 -10.14
N ILE A 135 8.81 -2.23 -10.09
CA ILE A 135 8.73 -3.11 -11.26
C ILE A 135 7.97 -2.42 -12.41
N MET A 136 7.01 -1.57 -12.06
CA MET A 136 6.17 -0.87 -13.01
C MET A 136 6.80 0.40 -13.59
N PHE A 137 8.04 0.77 -13.23
CA PHE A 137 8.78 1.88 -13.84
C PHE A 137 9.00 1.73 -15.37
N PHE A 138 8.86 0.52 -15.92
CA PHE A 138 8.90 0.29 -17.37
C PHE A 138 7.61 0.71 -18.10
N LEU A 139 6.59 1.19 -17.37
CA LEU A 139 5.34 1.72 -17.92
C LEU A 139 5.24 3.22 -17.59
N PRO A 140 4.56 4.04 -18.43
CA PRO A 140 4.31 5.44 -18.11
C PRO A 140 3.62 5.53 -16.75
N ASN A 141 4.30 6.14 -15.77
CA ASN A 141 3.82 6.25 -14.41
C ASN A 141 3.82 7.72 -13.98
N GLU A 142 2.67 8.22 -13.54
CA GLU A 142 2.59 9.49 -12.81
C GLU A 142 2.05 9.27 -11.42
N SER A 143 2.84 9.71 -10.44
CA SER A 143 2.30 9.97 -9.12
C SER A 143 1.27 11.10 -9.22
N SER A 144 -0.01 10.77 -9.08
CA SER A 144 -1.10 11.71 -9.26
C SER A 144 -2.24 11.46 -8.27
N PRO A 145 -3.09 12.47 -8.00
CA PRO A 145 -4.26 12.31 -7.13
C PRO A 145 -5.19 11.18 -7.58
N LEU A 146 -5.36 10.99 -8.89
CA LEU A 146 -6.14 9.90 -9.45
C LEU A 146 -5.50 8.54 -9.13
N GLN A 147 -4.19 8.39 -9.33
CA GLN A 147 -3.50 7.14 -9.06
C GLN A 147 -3.56 6.76 -7.57
N TRP A 148 -3.29 7.69 -6.65
CA TRP A 148 -3.35 7.43 -5.21
C TRP A 148 -4.74 6.98 -4.77
N THR A 149 -5.77 7.62 -5.33
CA THR A 149 -7.18 7.27 -5.08
C THR A 149 -7.47 5.85 -5.56
N LEU A 150 -7.11 5.52 -6.80
CA LEU A 150 -7.34 4.19 -7.37
C LEU A 150 -6.58 3.10 -6.60
N LEU A 151 -5.32 3.36 -6.23
CA LEU A 151 -4.51 2.42 -5.45
C LEU A 151 -5.19 2.13 -4.10
N GLY A 152 -5.58 3.18 -3.37
CA GLY A 152 -6.25 3.03 -2.09
C GLY A 152 -7.58 2.27 -2.21
N VAL A 153 -8.42 2.62 -3.18
CA VAL A 153 -9.71 1.94 -3.41
C VAL A 153 -9.51 0.46 -3.75
N LEU A 154 -8.60 0.12 -4.66
CA LEU A 154 -8.34 -1.27 -5.03
C LEU A 154 -7.77 -2.07 -3.84
N TRP A 155 -6.92 -1.47 -3.01
CA TRP A 155 -6.47 -2.11 -1.79
C TRP A 155 -7.58 -2.27 -0.75
N VAL A 156 -8.51 -1.32 -0.60
CA VAL A 156 -9.69 -1.53 0.23
C VAL A 156 -10.50 -2.72 -0.27
N LEU A 157 -10.69 -2.84 -1.59
CA LEU A 157 -11.40 -3.97 -2.19
C LEU A 157 -10.73 -5.31 -1.90
N VAL A 158 -9.40 -5.39 -1.97
CA VAL A 158 -8.67 -6.60 -1.54
C VAL A 158 -8.98 -6.94 -0.09
N GLY A 159 -8.94 -5.95 0.80
CA GLY A 159 -9.25 -6.13 2.23
C GLY A 159 -10.69 -6.60 2.44
N ILE A 160 -11.64 -6.05 1.69
CA ILE A 160 -13.05 -6.47 1.72
C ILE A 160 -13.21 -7.92 1.25
N ILE A 161 -12.56 -8.30 0.15
CA ILE A 161 -12.63 -9.66 -0.41
C ILE A 161 -12.07 -10.68 0.59
N VAL A 162 -10.91 -10.40 1.19
CA VAL A 162 -10.30 -11.27 2.20
C VAL A 162 -11.18 -11.32 3.46
N ASN A 163 -11.66 -10.16 3.94
CA ASN A 163 -12.55 -10.12 5.09
C ASN A 163 -13.84 -10.91 4.83
N TRP A 164 -14.45 -10.80 3.66
CA TRP A 164 -15.64 -11.56 3.28
C TRP A 164 -15.36 -13.07 3.24
N ARG A 165 -14.25 -13.47 2.61
CA ARG A 165 -13.86 -14.88 2.44
C ARG A 165 -13.55 -15.58 3.77
N TYR A 166 -12.95 -14.87 4.72
CA TYR A 166 -12.47 -15.42 6.00
C TYR A 166 -13.28 -14.94 7.22
N LYS A 167 -14.28 -14.07 7.01
CA LYS A 167 -15.15 -13.49 8.05
C LYS A 167 -14.36 -12.81 9.18
N VAL A 168 -13.22 -12.20 8.85
CA VAL A 168 -12.24 -11.66 9.82
C VAL A 168 -12.91 -10.76 10.85
N LEU A 169 -13.51 -9.65 10.40
CA LEU A 169 -14.12 -8.66 11.29
C LEU A 169 -15.35 -9.19 12.03
N LYS A 170 -16.05 -10.20 11.50
CA LYS A 170 -17.20 -10.81 12.17
C LYS A 170 -16.78 -11.55 13.44
N ASN A 171 -15.56 -12.07 13.47
CA ASN A 171 -15.03 -12.87 14.57
C ASN A 171 -14.29 -12.03 15.63
N LEU A 172 -14.12 -10.73 15.39
CA LEU A 172 -13.51 -9.82 16.37
C LEU A 172 -14.58 -9.24 17.30
N ALA A 173 -14.18 -9.04 18.55
CA ALA A 173 -14.92 -8.22 19.51
C ALA A 173 -15.07 -6.78 18.98
#